data_AF-A0A928TVU8-F1
#
_entry.id   AF-A0A928TVU8-F1
#
_cell.length_a   1.000
_cell.length_b   1.000
_cell.length_c   1.000
_cell.angle_alpha   90.00
_cell.angle_beta   90.00
_cell.angle_gamma   90.00
#
_symmetry.space_group_name_H-M   'P 1'
#
loop_
_entity.id
_entity.type
_entity.pdbx_description
1 polymer ?
#
loop_
_entity_poly.entity_id
_entity_poly.type
_entity_poly.pdbx_seq_one_letter_code
_entity_poly.pdbx_strand_id
1 'polypeptide(L)'
;MFLGQDRPAEALAAFRQAGDCFAQEGNKDSVIALQSFQAYALWQMGRGKEALALSAAAVAALEQTPGGECIQDIYWHHSQILADDERRATNDEDWSLVVSRASEYVEKAYRIVTQQAESLPDEAWQEQFWRRPLHNAIRAAWQARQPQKARVCLPRLETAVAGRTAVDQTIEIEWTPTHPDDAYIQDKVVRRRRQLARLLAKAEAQGGRPTIADLAAALNSSPPTIKRDLAAIRRDA
;
A
#
# COMPACT_ATOMS: atom_id res chain seq x y z
N MET A 1 25.43 -2.39 10.73
CA MET A 1 24.45 -2.45 9.63
C MET A 1 24.86 -1.42 8.56
N PHE A 2 25.48 -1.86 7.47
CA PHE A 2 26.14 -0.98 6.48
C PHE A 2 25.19 -0.18 5.58
N LEU A 3 23.91 -0.57 5.51
CA LEU A 3 22.90 0.09 4.65
C LEU A 3 22.47 1.49 5.14
N GLY A 4 22.89 1.89 6.34
CA GLY A 4 22.66 3.24 6.87
C GLY A 4 23.84 4.21 6.74
N GLN A 5 24.95 3.80 6.11
CA GLN A 5 26.19 4.59 6.03
C GLN A 5 26.53 5.11 4.61
N ASP A 6 25.57 5.05 3.68
CA ASP A 6 25.73 5.53 2.29
C ASP A 6 26.89 4.88 1.51
N ARG A 7 27.22 3.61 1.87
CA ARG A 7 28.31 2.81 1.27
C ARG A 7 27.77 1.51 0.65
N PRO A 8 26.88 1.59 -0.37
CA PRO A 8 26.19 0.42 -0.90
C PRO A 8 27.14 -0.58 -1.59
N ALA A 9 28.24 -0.12 -2.18
CA ALA A 9 29.23 -1.00 -2.82
C ALA A 9 29.95 -1.92 -1.82
N GLU A 10 30.30 -1.39 -0.64
CA GLU A 10 30.96 -2.16 0.41
C GLU A 10 30.00 -3.10 1.11
N ALA A 11 28.75 -2.65 1.33
CA ALA A 11 27.69 -3.50 1.81
C ALA A 11 27.49 -4.70 0.87
N LEU A 12 27.43 -4.46 -0.44
CA LEU A 12 27.31 -5.54 -1.44
C LEU A 12 28.48 -6.52 -1.37
N ALA A 13 29.72 -6.04 -1.26
CA ALA A 13 30.89 -6.91 -1.14
C ALA A 13 30.83 -7.78 0.13
N ALA A 14 30.48 -7.17 1.27
CA ALA A 14 30.34 -7.88 2.53
C ALA A 14 29.22 -8.93 2.50
N PHE A 15 28.06 -8.60 1.92
CA PHE A 15 26.95 -9.54 1.80
C PHE A 15 27.25 -10.70 0.84
N ARG A 16 28.08 -10.49 -0.19
CA ARG A 16 28.55 -11.58 -1.07
C ARG A 16 29.48 -12.52 -0.32
N GLN A 17 30.49 -11.97 0.34
CA GLN A 17 31.43 -12.76 1.14
C GLN A 17 30.71 -13.58 2.22
N ALA A 18 29.77 -12.98 2.96
CA ALA A 18 28.99 -13.70 3.95
C ALA A 18 28.11 -14.80 3.32
N GLY A 19 27.53 -14.53 2.14
CA GLY A 19 26.69 -15.48 1.42
C GLY A 19 27.47 -16.72 0.99
N ASP A 20 28.71 -16.54 0.53
CA ASP A 20 29.59 -17.65 0.15
C ASP A 20 29.92 -18.53 1.36
N CYS A 21 30.18 -17.94 2.54
CA CYS A 21 30.40 -18.70 3.77
C CYS A 21 29.16 -19.51 4.17
N PHE A 22 27.98 -18.90 4.23
CA PHE A 22 26.75 -19.61 4.62
C PHE A 22 26.33 -20.68 3.60
N ALA A 23 26.63 -20.48 2.32
CA ALA A 23 26.40 -21.49 1.29
C ALA A 23 27.27 -22.73 1.51
N GLN A 24 28.53 -22.56 1.92
CA GLN A 24 29.43 -23.67 2.26
C GLN A 24 28.94 -24.46 3.48
N GLU A 25 28.31 -23.77 4.44
CA GLU A 25 27.71 -24.37 5.64
C GLU A 25 26.32 -24.98 5.39
N GLY A 26 25.75 -24.78 4.20
CA GLY A 26 24.41 -25.28 3.85
C GLY A 26 23.25 -24.49 4.48
N ASN A 27 23.51 -23.29 5.01
CA ASN A 27 22.50 -22.45 5.65
C ASN A 27 21.71 -21.66 4.59
N LYS A 28 20.68 -22.31 4.04
CA LYS A 28 19.85 -21.77 2.95
C LYS A 28 19.11 -20.48 3.35
N ASP A 29 18.57 -20.41 4.56
CA ASP A 29 17.79 -19.26 5.01
C ASP A 29 18.64 -17.98 5.06
N SER A 30 19.86 -18.09 5.60
CA SER A 30 20.81 -16.98 5.62
C SER A 30 21.26 -16.56 4.22
N VAL A 31 21.43 -17.51 3.30
CA VAL A 31 21.76 -17.21 1.89
C VAL A 31 20.63 -16.42 1.23
N ILE A 32 19.37 -16.84 1.39
CA ILE A 32 18.20 -16.12 0.82
C ILE A 32 18.11 -14.71 1.39
N ALA A 33 18.26 -14.55 2.70
CA ALA A 33 18.25 -13.24 3.34
C ALA A 33 19.34 -12.34 2.76
N LEU A 34 20.58 -12.84 2.66
CA LEU A 34 21.71 -12.10 2.09
C LEU A 34 21.51 -11.73 0.63
N GLN A 35 20.91 -12.59 -0.19
CA GLN A 35 20.54 -12.25 -1.57
C GLN A 35 19.59 -11.04 -1.63
N SER A 36 18.62 -10.94 -0.71
CA SER A 36 17.74 -9.78 -0.65
C SER A 36 18.49 -8.49 -0.26
N PHE A 37 19.45 -8.57 0.66
CA PHE A 37 20.29 -7.44 1.04
C PHE A 37 21.25 -7.01 -0.09
N GLN A 38 21.81 -7.97 -0.83
CA GLN A 38 22.59 -7.70 -2.04
C GLN A 38 21.73 -6.99 -3.10
N ALA A 39 20.49 -7.46 -3.32
CA ALA A 39 19.56 -6.83 -4.25
C ALA A 39 19.25 -5.38 -3.85
N TYR A 40 19.01 -5.13 -2.56
CA TYR A 40 18.77 -3.79 -2.05
C TYR A 40 19.99 -2.87 -2.23
N ALA A 41 21.21 -3.38 -1.98
CA ALA A 41 22.45 -2.63 -2.23
C ALA A 41 22.63 -2.32 -3.73
N LEU A 42 22.33 -3.27 -4.63
CA LEU A 42 22.35 -3.05 -6.08
C LEU A 42 21.37 -1.95 -6.49
N TRP A 43 20.16 -1.94 -5.91
CA TRP A 43 19.15 -0.93 -6.17
C TRP A 43 19.62 0.47 -5.75
N GLN A 44 20.22 0.61 -4.57
CA GLN A 44 20.80 1.87 -4.09
C GLN A 44 21.92 2.41 -5.01
N MET A 45 22.62 1.54 -5.74
CA MET A 45 23.62 1.93 -6.74
C MET A 45 23.04 2.23 -8.14
N GLY A 46 21.71 2.27 -8.27
CA GLY A 46 21.03 2.50 -9.56
C GLY A 46 20.98 1.29 -10.49
N ARG A 47 21.42 0.10 -10.05
CA ARG A 47 21.44 -1.14 -10.85
C ARG A 47 20.10 -1.88 -10.79
N GLY A 48 19.02 -1.16 -11.14
CA GLY A 48 17.64 -1.59 -10.93
C GLY A 48 17.29 -2.96 -11.53
N LYS A 49 17.71 -3.25 -12.77
CA LYS A 49 17.42 -4.53 -13.42
C LYS A 49 18.03 -5.73 -12.69
N GLU A 50 19.27 -5.59 -12.22
CA GLU A 50 19.96 -6.65 -11.47
C GLU A 50 19.35 -6.82 -10.08
N ALA A 51 19.03 -5.70 -9.42
CA ALA A 51 18.34 -5.71 -8.14
C ALA A 51 16.98 -6.40 -8.23
N LEU A 52 16.20 -6.13 -9.28
CA LEU A 52 14.90 -6.74 -9.48
C LEU A 52 15.01 -8.24 -9.70
N ALA A 53 15.91 -8.68 -10.58
CA ALA A 53 16.13 -10.10 -10.83
C ALA A 53 16.57 -10.84 -9.56
N LEU A 54 17.51 -10.28 -8.81
CA LEU A 54 18.03 -10.92 -7.59
C LEU A 54 17.00 -10.94 -6.45
N SER A 55 16.25 -9.85 -6.25
CA SER A 55 15.18 -9.82 -5.23
C SER A 55 14.02 -10.75 -5.58
N ALA A 56 13.65 -10.86 -6.87
CA ALA A 56 12.64 -11.81 -7.31
C ALA A 56 13.08 -13.27 -7.06
N ALA A 57 14.36 -13.58 -7.31
CA ALA A 57 14.90 -14.92 -7.01
C ALA A 57 14.87 -15.22 -5.50
N ALA A 58 15.22 -14.25 -4.65
CA ALA A 58 15.16 -14.41 -3.20
C ALA A 58 13.72 -14.65 -2.70
N VAL A 59 12.74 -13.89 -3.23
CA VAL A 59 11.32 -14.11 -2.92
C VAL A 59 10.86 -15.49 -3.38
N ALA A 60 11.19 -15.90 -4.61
CA ALA A 60 10.81 -17.22 -5.11
C ALA A 60 11.40 -18.37 -4.26
N ALA A 61 12.64 -18.23 -3.81
CA ALA A 61 13.29 -19.21 -2.93
C ALA A 61 12.62 -19.27 -1.54
N LEU A 62 12.33 -18.10 -0.95
CA LEU A 62 11.59 -17.99 0.31
C LEU A 62 10.20 -18.62 0.21
N GLU A 63 9.47 -18.41 -0.90
CA GLU A 63 8.12 -18.96 -1.08
C GLU A 63 8.13 -20.49 -1.26
N GLN A 64 9.21 -21.06 -1.81
CA GLN A 64 9.38 -22.51 -1.91
C GLN A 64 9.71 -23.17 -0.58
N THR A 65 10.49 -22.50 0.28
CA THR A 65 10.86 -22.99 1.61
C THR A 65 10.70 -21.87 2.64
N PRO A 66 9.46 -21.62 3.11
CA PRO A 66 9.22 -20.54 4.08
C PRO A 66 9.97 -20.80 5.39
N GLY A 67 10.82 -19.85 5.79
CA GLY A 67 11.68 -19.98 6.98
C GLY A 67 12.64 -18.80 7.13
N GLY A 68 13.30 -18.75 8.28
CA GLY A 68 14.30 -17.73 8.61
C GLY A 68 13.79 -16.50 9.38
N GLU A 69 14.72 -15.70 9.91
CA GLU A 69 14.44 -14.55 10.78
C GLU A 69 14.19 -13.23 10.01
N CYS A 70 14.54 -13.19 8.72
CA CYS A 70 14.54 -11.98 7.90
C CYS A 70 13.47 -11.99 6.80
N ILE A 71 12.38 -12.74 6.99
CA ILE A 71 11.30 -12.88 5.99
C ILE A 71 10.70 -11.51 5.63
N GLN A 72 10.44 -10.67 6.63
CA GLN A 72 9.93 -9.31 6.44
C GLN A 72 10.88 -8.42 5.62
N ASP A 73 12.19 -8.56 5.82
CA ASP A 73 13.22 -7.82 5.07
C ASP A 73 13.19 -8.20 3.59
N ILE A 74 13.08 -9.50 3.28
CA ILE A 74 13.05 -10.01 1.90
C ILE A 74 11.85 -9.41 1.14
N TYR A 75 10.65 -9.49 1.73
CA TYR A 75 9.45 -8.91 1.12
C TYR A 75 9.53 -7.38 1.03
N TRP A 76 10.05 -6.71 2.06
CA TRP A 76 10.22 -5.26 2.05
C TRP A 76 11.17 -4.82 0.93
N HIS A 77 12.37 -5.39 0.83
CA HIS A 77 13.35 -5.07 -0.21
C HIS A 77 12.76 -5.26 -1.61
N HIS A 78 12.12 -6.40 -1.85
CA HIS A 78 11.49 -6.66 -3.15
C HIS A 78 10.39 -5.64 -3.45
N SER A 79 9.56 -5.27 -2.47
CA SER A 79 8.54 -4.24 -2.66
C SER A 79 9.12 -2.89 -3.07
N GLN A 80 10.23 -2.45 -2.46
CA GLN A 80 10.84 -1.16 -2.79
C GLN A 80 11.41 -1.16 -4.21
N ILE A 81 12.11 -2.24 -4.58
CA ILE A 81 12.73 -2.41 -5.89
C ILE A 81 11.66 -2.49 -6.98
N LEU A 82 10.60 -3.27 -6.75
CA LEU A 82 9.51 -3.44 -7.70
C LEU A 82 8.71 -2.14 -7.90
N ALA A 83 8.46 -1.39 -6.83
CA ALA A 83 7.78 -0.10 -6.94
C ALA A 83 8.60 0.94 -7.74
N ASP A 84 9.93 0.92 -7.63
CA ASP A 84 10.82 1.80 -8.40
C ASP A 84 11.01 1.33 -9.86
N ASP A 85 10.96 0.03 -10.13
CA ASP A 85 10.97 -0.49 -11.50
C ASP A 85 9.69 -0.12 -12.25
N GLU A 86 8.53 -0.37 -11.62
CA GLU A 86 7.24 0.08 -12.12
C GLU A 86 7.28 1.60 -12.32
N ARG A 87 7.77 2.32 -11.28
CA ARG A 87 8.36 3.69 -11.30
C ARG A 87 8.71 4.24 -12.68
N ARG A 88 9.65 3.52 -13.27
CA ARG A 88 10.40 3.91 -14.45
C ARG A 88 9.74 3.41 -15.73
N ALA A 89 8.96 2.33 -15.63
CA ALA A 89 8.25 1.74 -16.76
C ALA A 89 7.02 2.57 -17.18
N THR A 90 6.34 3.22 -16.22
CA THR A 90 5.18 4.06 -16.52
C THR A 90 5.64 5.48 -16.87
N ASN A 91 5.56 5.85 -18.16
CA ASN A 91 5.72 7.23 -18.66
C ASN A 91 4.55 8.16 -18.29
N ASP A 92 3.55 7.67 -17.56
CA ASP A 92 2.32 8.38 -17.24
C ASP A 92 2.50 9.20 -15.95
N GLU A 93 2.19 10.51 -16.00
CA GLU A 93 2.32 11.44 -14.88
C GLU A 93 1.39 11.09 -13.70
N ASP A 94 0.42 10.21 -13.91
CA ASP A 94 -0.59 9.83 -12.93
C ASP A 94 -0.27 8.48 -12.27
N TRP A 95 0.80 8.48 -11.46
CA TRP A 95 1.28 7.36 -10.63
C TRP A 95 0.25 6.78 -9.65
N SER A 96 -0.88 7.47 -9.44
CA SER A 96 -1.96 7.05 -8.54
C SER A 96 -2.79 5.86 -9.06
N LEU A 97 -2.57 5.42 -10.29
CA LEU A 97 -3.37 4.43 -11.02
C LEU A 97 -2.80 3.03 -11.09
N VAL A 98 -1.54 2.81 -10.75
CA VAL A 98 -0.95 1.47 -10.78
C VAL A 98 -1.16 0.84 -9.42
N VAL A 99 -2.02 -0.18 -9.29
CA VAL A 99 -1.85 -1.13 -8.17
C VAL A 99 -0.51 -1.79 -8.40
N SER A 100 0.49 -1.22 -7.74
CA SER A 100 1.84 -1.71 -7.80
C SER A 100 1.85 -3.14 -7.29
N ARG A 101 2.46 -4.07 -8.04
CA ARG A 101 2.70 -5.44 -7.54
C ARG A 101 3.50 -5.40 -6.24
N ALA A 102 4.23 -4.32 -5.97
CA ALA A 102 4.88 -4.08 -4.69
C ALA A 102 3.92 -4.05 -3.51
N SER A 103 2.65 -3.67 -3.70
CA SER A 103 1.66 -3.60 -2.61
C SER A 103 1.37 -4.96 -2.00
N GLU A 104 1.34 -6.03 -2.81
CA GLU A 104 1.22 -7.39 -2.33
C GLU A 104 2.35 -7.74 -1.35
N TYR A 105 3.58 -7.37 -1.71
CA TYR A 105 4.75 -7.65 -0.89
C TYR A 105 4.83 -6.78 0.36
N VAL A 106 4.30 -5.55 0.34
CA VAL A 106 4.13 -4.77 1.57
C VAL A 106 3.13 -5.43 2.51
N GLU A 107 2.04 -5.99 1.99
CA GLU A 107 1.08 -6.74 2.82
C GLU A 107 1.71 -7.99 3.42
N LYS A 108 2.45 -8.77 2.61
CA LYS A 108 3.21 -9.94 3.10
C LYS A 108 4.20 -9.54 4.20
N ALA A 109 4.99 -8.49 3.99
CA ALA A 109 5.93 -7.98 4.99
C ALA A 109 5.23 -7.55 6.29
N TYR A 110 4.13 -6.78 6.17
CA TYR A 110 3.35 -6.32 7.32
C TYR A 110 2.78 -7.49 8.12
N ARG A 111 2.23 -8.52 7.44
CA ARG A 111 1.69 -9.70 8.09
C ARG A 111 2.73 -10.42 8.96
N ILE A 112 3.95 -10.58 8.46
CA ILE A 112 5.05 -11.20 9.21
C ILE A 112 5.43 -10.35 10.44
N VAL A 113 5.59 -9.03 10.27
CA VAL A 113 5.94 -8.13 11.38
C VAL A 113 4.84 -8.11 12.44
N THR A 114 3.56 -8.12 12.05
CA THR A 114 2.43 -8.17 12.97
C THR A 114 2.41 -9.49 13.74
N GLN A 115 2.57 -10.64 13.07
CA GLN A 115 2.63 -11.94 13.73
C GLN A 115 3.78 -12.02 14.74
N GLN A 116 4.96 -11.49 14.39
CA GLN A 116 6.09 -11.40 15.31
C GLN A 116 5.78 -10.49 16.51
N ALA A 117 5.15 -9.34 16.29
CA ALA A 117 4.76 -8.44 17.38
C ALA A 117 3.74 -9.10 18.31
N GLU A 118 2.72 -9.77 17.78
CA GLU A 118 1.69 -10.48 18.54
C GLU A 118 2.23 -11.65 19.36
N SER A 119 3.36 -12.24 18.94
CA SER A 119 4.05 -13.30 19.70
C SER A 119 4.83 -12.78 20.92
N LEU A 120 5.02 -11.46 21.04
CA LEU A 120 5.72 -10.86 22.17
C LEU A 120 4.78 -10.79 23.39
N PRO A 121 5.24 -11.23 24.57
CA PRO A 121 4.38 -11.40 25.75
C PRO A 121 3.99 -10.09 26.45
N ASP A 122 4.70 -9.00 26.20
CA ASP A 122 4.59 -7.74 26.93
C ASP A 122 4.35 -6.57 25.96
N GLU A 123 3.39 -5.70 26.30
CA GLU A 123 3.03 -4.50 25.55
C GLU A 123 4.23 -3.55 25.38
N ALA A 124 5.11 -3.44 26.40
CA ALA A 124 6.32 -2.63 26.30
C ALA A 124 7.29 -3.16 25.24
N TRP A 125 7.37 -4.49 25.09
CA TRP A 125 8.19 -5.14 24.07
C TRP A 125 7.60 -4.98 22.68
N GLN A 126 6.27 -5.04 22.56
CA GLN A 126 5.56 -4.74 21.32
C GLN A 126 5.83 -3.30 20.87
N GLU A 127 5.74 -2.33 21.77
CA GLU A 127 6.07 -0.94 21.47
C GLU A 127 7.52 -0.80 20.96
N GLN A 128 8.49 -1.39 21.67
CA GLN A 128 9.89 -1.31 21.27
C GLN A 128 10.14 -1.99 19.92
N PHE A 129 9.48 -3.11 19.66
CA PHE A 129 9.53 -3.82 18.39
C PHE A 129 9.04 -2.94 17.23
N TRP A 130 7.94 -2.20 17.42
CA TRP A 130 7.40 -1.26 16.43
C TRP A 130 8.23 0.02 16.24
N ARG A 131 9.10 0.37 17.21
CA ARG A 131 10.04 1.50 17.08
C ARG A 131 11.23 1.20 16.19
N ARG A 132 11.46 -0.07 15.81
CA ARG A 132 12.51 -0.42 14.84
C ARG A 132 12.24 0.26 13.49
N PRO A 133 13.24 0.92 12.86
CA PRO A 133 13.02 1.71 11.64
C PRO A 133 12.34 0.92 10.51
N LEU A 134 12.77 -0.32 10.26
CA LEU A 134 12.19 -1.18 9.24
C LEU A 134 10.71 -1.49 9.52
N HIS A 135 10.37 -1.88 10.74
CA HIS A 135 9.00 -2.26 11.10
C HIS A 135 8.06 -1.05 11.03
N ASN A 136 8.56 0.12 11.45
CA ASN A 136 7.84 1.37 11.30
C ASN A 136 7.59 1.71 9.82
N ALA A 137 8.61 1.56 8.96
CA ALA A 137 8.50 1.81 7.53
C ALA A 137 7.49 0.86 6.85
N ILE A 138 7.54 -0.43 7.18
CA ILE A 138 6.58 -1.45 6.70
C ILE A 138 5.16 -1.06 7.13
N ARG A 139 4.94 -0.74 8.42
CA ARG A 139 3.64 -0.33 8.94
C ARG A 139 3.12 0.93 8.27
N ALA A 140 3.95 1.96 8.13
CA ALA A 140 3.58 3.21 7.47
C ALA A 140 3.20 2.98 6.00
N ALA A 141 3.98 2.16 5.29
CA ALA A 141 3.72 1.80 3.91
C ALA A 141 2.41 1.00 3.76
N TRP A 142 2.11 0.08 4.68
CA TRP A 142 0.84 -0.65 4.69
C TRP A 142 -0.35 0.25 5.03
N GLN A 143 -0.20 1.14 6.02
CA GLN A 143 -1.22 2.12 6.41
C GLN A 143 -1.56 3.10 5.29
N ALA A 144 -0.55 3.58 4.54
CA ALA A 144 -0.74 4.45 3.39
C ALA A 144 -1.58 3.79 2.28
N ARG A 145 -1.65 2.46 2.27
CA ARG A 145 -2.45 1.66 1.33
C ARG A 145 -3.80 1.24 1.90
N GLN A 146 -4.10 1.54 3.17
CA GLN A 146 -5.42 1.22 3.72
C GLN A 146 -6.49 2.14 3.14
N PRO A 147 -7.74 1.66 2.99
CA PRO A 147 -8.83 2.51 2.55
C PRO A 147 -8.94 3.72 3.48
N GLN A 148 -8.79 4.92 2.93
CA GLN A 148 -8.87 6.14 3.72
C GLN A 148 -10.33 6.37 4.11
N LYS A 149 -10.60 6.30 5.40
CA LYS A 149 -11.89 6.65 5.98
C LYS A 149 -11.95 8.16 6.15
N ALA A 150 -13.02 8.78 5.67
CA ALA A 150 -13.31 10.18 5.86
C ALA A 150 -14.63 10.31 6.63
N ARG A 151 -14.64 11.18 7.64
CA ARG A 151 -15.87 11.62 8.30
C ARG A 151 -16.39 12.86 7.58
N VAL A 152 -17.67 12.85 7.23
CA VAL A 152 -18.33 13.98 6.56
C VAL A 152 -19.71 14.20 7.14
N CYS A 153 -20.12 15.46 7.25
CA CYS A 153 -21.49 15.81 7.60
C CYS A 153 -22.33 15.89 6.33
N LEU A 154 -23.30 15.00 6.16
CA LEU A 154 -24.24 15.00 5.05
C LEU A 154 -25.65 15.34 5.51
N PRO A 155 -26.50 15.92 4.65
CA PRO A 155 -27.94 16.03 4.91
C PRO A 155 -28.55 14.66 5.25
N ARG A 156 -29.49 14.61 6.21
CA ARG A 156 -30.30 13.40 6.46
C ARG A 156 -31.11 13.07 5.23
N LEU A 157 -31.26 11.78 4.94
CA LEU A 157 -32.09 11.28 3.85
C LEU A 157 -33.54 11.77 3.94
N GLU A 158 -34.06 11.82 5.16
CA GLU A 158 -35.46 12.17 5.49
C GLU A 158 -35.75 13.67 5.43
N THR A 159 -34.75 14.53 5.71
CA THR A 159 -34.95 16.00 5.79
C THR A 159 -34.46 16.74 4.55
N ALA A 160 -34.00 16.01 3.52
CA ALA A 160 -33.49 16.59 2.28
C ALA A 160 -34.63 17.16 1.40
N VAL A 161 -35.25 18.24 1.88
CA VAL A 161 -36.14 19.12 1.12
C VAL A 161 -35.30 20.25 0.54
N ALA A 162 -35.58 20.63 -0.72
CA ALA A 162 -34.80 21.63 -1.47
C ALA A 162 -34.70 22.98 -0.72
N GLY A 163 -33.56 23.23 -0.07
CA GLY A 163 -33.31 24.44 0.73
C GLY A 163 -32.03 24.32 1.56
N ARG A 164 -31.61 25.43 2.21
CA ARG A 164 -30.44 25.45 3.11
C ARG A 164 -30.65 24.48 4.26
N THR A 165 -29.88 23.39 4.29
CA THR A 165 -29.88 22.39 5.36
C THR A 165 -29.40 23.05 6.65
N ALA A 166 -30.27 23.08 7.67
CA ALA A 166 -29.89 23.55 9.00
C ALA A 166 -28.95 22.51 9.66
N VAL A 167 -28.13 22.94 10.63
CA VAL A 167 -27.08 22.07 11.24
C VAL A 167 -27.69 20.83 11.90
N ASP A 168 -28.91 20.93 12.44
CA ASP A 168 -29.71 19.84 13.03
C ASP A 168 -30.24 18.82 11.99
N GLN A 169 -30.14 19.15 10.71
CA GLN A 169 -30.59 18.30 9.59
C GLN A 169 -29.44 17.53 8.94
N THR A 170 -28.26 17.53 9.54
CA THR A 170 -27.10 16.78 9.07
C THR A 170 -26.80 15.56 9.95
N ILE A 171 -26.09 14.58 9.40
CA ILE A 171 -25.53 13.45 10.13
C ILE A 171 -24.04 13.34 9.78
N GLU A 172 -23.23 12.98 10.76
CA GLU A 172 -21.87 12.55 10.50
C GLU A 172 -21.90 11.10 9.98
N ILE A 173 -21.31 10.87 8.80
CA ILE A 173 -21.09 9.52 8.27
C ILE A 173 -19.60 9.25 8.11
N GLU A 174 -19.24 7.97 8.20
CA GLU A 174 -17.93 7.48 7.80
C GLU A 174 -18.04 6.83 6.42
N TRP A 175 -17.39 7.42 5.41
CA TRP A 175 -17.31 6.80 4.09
C TRP A 175 -15.86 6.66 3.62
N THR A 176 -15.67 5.87 2.56
CA THR A 176 -14.35 5.47 2.05
C THR A 176 -14.21 5.96 0.61
N PRO A 177 -13.74 7.20 0.41
CA PRO A 177 -13.60 7.78 -0.93
C PRO A 177 -12.66 6.95 -1.81
N THR A 178 -11.53 6.51 -1.26
CA THR A 178 -10.53 5.72 -1.97
C THR A 178 -10.43 4.32 -1.38
N HIS A 179 -10.54 3.30 -2.22
CA HIS A 179 -10.32 1.90 -1.85
C HIS A 179 -9.18 1.32 -2.69
N PRO A 180 -8.33 0.44 -2.13
CA PRO A 180 -7.22 -0.17 -2.87
C PRO A 180 -7.65 -0.84 -4.17
N ASP A 181 -8.79 -1.54 -4.14
CA ASP A 181 -9.35 -2.19 -5.34
C ASP A 181 -9.64 -1.24 -6.51
N ASP A 182 -9.85 0.05 -6.24
CA ASP A 182 -10.11 1.03 -7.29
C ASP A 182 -8.91 1.17 -8.23
N ALA A 183 -7.70 0.96 -7.72
CA ALA A 183 -6.49 1.09 -8.52
C ALA A 183 -6.31 -0.08 -9.52
N TYR A 184 -7.04 -1.20 -9.40
CA TYR A 184 -7.04 -2.24 -10.44
C TYR A 184 -7.83 -1.81 -11.69
N ILE A 185 -8.56 -0.69 -11.62
CA ILE A 185 -9.40 -0.19 -12.71
C ILE A 185 -8.61 0.85 -13.51
N GLN A 186 -8.12 0.44 -14.67
CA GLN A 186 -7.29 1.26 -15.57
C GLN A 186 -8.07 2.48 -16.12
N ASP A 187 -9.35 2.30 -16.46
CA ASP A 187 -10.18 3.39 -16.97
C ASP A 187 -10.60 4.34 -15.83
N LYS A 188 -10.10 5.58 -15.89
CA LYS A 188 -10.36 6.64 -14.89
C LYS A 188 -11.86 6.93 -14.71
N VAL A 189 -12.67 6.83 -15.77
CA VAL A 189 -14.12 7.06 -15.72
C VAL A 189 -14.82 5.89 -15.05
N VAL A 190 -14.50 4.65 -15.42
CA VAL A 190 -15.05 3.44 -14.79
C VAL A 190 -14.72 3.42 -13.30
N ARG A 191 -13.48 3.75 -12.95
CA ARG A 191 -13.02 3.83 -11.56
C ARG A 191 -13.81 4.84 -10.74
N ARG A 192 -13.92 6.07 -11.24
CA ARG A 192 -14.66 7.14 -10.55
C ARG A 192 -16.14 6.79 -10.39
N ARG A 193 -16.75 6.11 -11.37
CA ARG A 193 -18.13 5.61 -11.27
C ARG A 193 -18.29 4.54 -10.18
N ARG A 194 -17.36 3.59 -10.09
CA ARG A 194 -17.35 2.59 -9.01
C ARG A 194 -17.20 3.25 -7.63
N GLN A 195 -16.31 4.23 -7.51
CA GLN A 195 -16.13 5.03 -6.29
C GLN A 195 -17.42 5.77 -5.91
N LEU A 196 -18.06 6.44 -6.86
CA LEU A 196 -19.35 7.10 -6.66
C LEU A 196 -20.44 6.14 -6.20
N ALA A 197 -20.58 4.99 -6.85
CA ALA A 197 -21.57 3.98 -6.45
C ALA A 197 -21.33 3.50 -5.01
N ARG A 198 -20.07 3.26 -4.63
CA ARG A 198 -19.71 2.89 -3.26
C ARG A 198 -20.04 4.00 -2.25
N LEU A 199 -19.73 5.25 -2.56
CA LEU A 199 -20.01 6.39 -1.68
C LEU A 199 -21.51 6.59 -1.48
N LEU A 200 -22.31 6.48 -2.55
CA LEU A 200 -23.77 6.56 -2.48
C LEU A 200 -24.35 5.44 -1.62
N ALA A 201 -23.95 4.19 -1.85
CA ALA A 201 -24.42 3.06 -1.07
C ALA A 201 -24.08 3.19 0.42
N LYS A 202 -22.87 3.68 0.75
CA LYS A 202 -22.46 3.93 2.14
C LYS A 202 -23.24 5.06 2.79
N ALA A 203 -23.50 6.14 2.06
CA ALA A 203 -24.26 7.26 2.59
C ALA A 203 -25.70 6.86 2.87
N GLU A 204 -26.34 6.17 1.91
CA GLU A 204 -27.70 5.64 2.08
C GLU A 204 -27.81 4.68 3.26
N ALA A 205 -26.87 3.73 3.39
CA ALA A 205 -26.84 2.78 4.51
C ALA A 205 -26.70 3.45 5.88
N GLN A 206 -26.12 4.65 5.95
CA GLN A 206 -25.99 5.43 7.18
C GLN A 206 -27.09 6.49 7.34
N GLY A 207 -28.01 6.62 6.37
CA GLY A 207 -29.10 7.62 6.40
C GLY A 207 -28.69 9.02 5.93
N GLY A 208 -27.54 9.15 5.27
CA GLY A 208 -27.06 10.39 4.66
C GLY A 208 -27.44 10.51 3.18
N ARG A 209 -27.63 11.74 2.71
CA ARG A 209 -27.93 12.06 1.31
C ARG A 209 -26.92 13.07 0.76
N PRO A 210 -25.85 12.59 0.10
CA PRO A 210 -24.78 13.47 -0.36
C PRO A 210 -25.26 14.37 -1.50
N THR A 211 -24.82 15.62 -1.46
CA THR A 211 -24.98 16.56 -2.59
C THR A 211 -23.91 16.30 -3.65
N ILE A 212 -24.08 16.89 -4.83
CA ILE A 212 -23.05 16.86 -5.88
C ILE A 212 -21.75 17.51 -5.40
N ALA A 213 -21.83 18.55 -4.56
CA ALA A 213 -20.67 19.21 -4.01
C ALA A 213 -19.89 18.30 -3.06
N ASP A 214 -20.59 17.54 -2.21
CA ASP A 214 -19.98 16.59 -1.27
C ASP A 214 -19.22 15.48 -2.03
N LEU A 215 -19.85 14.92 -3.07
CA LEU A 215 -19.24 13.89 -3.92
C LEU A 215 -18.06 14.43 -4.73
N ALA A 216 -18.16 15.67 -5.22
CA ALA A 216 -17.08 16.35 -5.94
C ALA A 216 -15.86 16.57 -5.04
N ALA A 217 -16.09 17.04 -3.81
CA ALA A 217 -15.04 17.21 -2.81
C ALA A 217 -14.40 15.87 -2.43
N ALA A 218 -15.21 14.84 -2.17
CA ALA A 218 -14.72 13.52 -1.76
C ALA A 218 -13.81 12.85 -2.82
N LEU A 219 -14.09 13.07 -4.11
CA LEU A 219 -13.36 12.44 -5.22
C LEU A 219 -12.42 13.39 -5.95
N ASN A 220 -12.14 14.57 -5.38
CA ASN A 220 -11.32 15.62 -5.99
C ASN A 220 -11.66 15.86 -7.48
N SER A 221 -12.96 15.93 -7.78
CA SER A 221 -13.50 15.97 -9.15
C SER A 221 -14.45 17.14 -9.31
N SER A 222 -14.59 17.66 -10.53
CA SER A 222 -15.48 18.81 -10.74
C SER A 222 -16.97 18.43 -10.65
N PRO A 223 -17.85 19.31 -10.14
CA PRO A 223 -19.30 19.05 -10.09
C PRO A 223 -19.93 18.64 -11.43
N PRO A 224 -19.56 19.22 -12.61
CA PRO A 224 -20.05 18.75 -13.90
C PRO A 224 -19.65 17.31 -14.23
N THR A 225 -18.45 16.89 -13.83
CA THR A 225 -17.99 15.51 -14.02
C THR A 225 -18.80 14.53 -13.18
N ILE A 226 -19.02 14.85 -11.90
CA ILE A 226 -19.87 14.04 -11.01
C ILE A 226 -21.30 13.93 -11.56
N LYS A 227 -21.89 15.02 -12.05
CA LYS A 227 -23.22 14.99 -12.68
C LYS A 227 -23.29 14.00 -13.86
N ARG A 228 -22.29 14.03 -14.75
CA ARG A 228 -22.22 13.12 -15.90
C ARG A 228 -22.12 11.66 -15.47
N ASP A 229 -21.32 11.37 -14.45
CA ASP A 229 -21.15 10.00 -13.97
C ASP A 229 -22.36 9.47 -13.21
N LEU A 230 -23.02 10.30 -12.39
CA LEU A 230 -24.29 9.93 -11.76
C LEU A 230 -25.37 9.60 -12.80
N ALA A 231 -25.42 10.36 -13.90
CA ALA A 231 -26.34 10.09 -14.99
C ALA A 231 -26.00 8.81 -15.76
N ALA A 232 -24.74 8.37 -15.77
CA ALA A 232 -24.35 7.08 -16.32
C ALA A 232 -24.73 5.93 -15.37
N ILE A 233 -24.38 6.03 -14.08
CA ILE A 233 -24.73 5.03 -13.06
C ILE A 233 -26.24 4.75 -13.03
N ARG A 234 -27.08 5.80 -13.14
CA ARG A 234 -28.55 5.65 -13.18
C ARG A 234 -29.08 4.96 -14.44
N ARG A 235 -28.32 4.93 -15.53
CA ARG A 235 -28.70 4.22 -16.77
C ARG A 235 -28.32 2.74 -16.70
N ASP A 236 -27.33 2.42 -15.89
CA ASP A 236 -26.78 1.07 -15.73
C ASP A 236 -27.39 0.30 -14.54
N ALA A 237 -28.27 0.94 -13.75
CA ALA A 237 -28.99 0.38 -12.61
C ALA A 237 -30.46 0.10 -12.94
#